data_AF-A0A628E978-F1
#
_entry.id   AF-A0A628E978-F1
#
_cell.length_a   1.000
_cell.length_b   1.000
_cell.length_c   1.000
_cell.angle_alpha   90.00
_cell.angle_beta   90.00
_cell.angle_gamma   90.00
#
_symmetry.space_group_name_H-M   'P 1'
#
loop_
_entity.id
_entity.type
_entity.pdbx_description
1 polymer ?
#
loop_
_entity_poly.entity_id
_entity_poly.type
_entity_poly.pdbx_seq_one_letter_code
_entity_poly.pdbx_strand_id
1 'polypeptide(L)'
;PKAVHAVMDEVQTKAPLDSPVFTGTPTTPTPPDDAKGLQTANAEFVRKLIAALVGSVPESLDTLQELADALGNDPNFATTITNMIAGKQPLDDTLTALSGKSIEGLIEYVGLRSTIDKAAGALPAGGTAVAANRLASRGALPALTGTTRGSDGGLIMGEV
;
A
#
# COMPACT_ATOMS: atom_id res chain seq x y z
N PRO A 1 4.45 92.31 6.32
CA PRO A 1 4.05 92.15 7.73
C PRO A 1 4.67 90.87 8.34
N LYS A 2 5.17 90.94 9.58
CA LYS A 2 5.84 89.81 10.28
C LYS A 2 5.00 88.53 10.33
N ALA A 3 3.68 88.66 10.48
CA ALA A 3 2.74 87.54 10.53
C ALA A 3 2.69 86.73 9.22
N VAL A 4 2.86 87.36 8.05
CA VAL A 4 2.79 86.67 6.75
C VAL A 4 3.99 85.75 6.56
N HIS A 5 5.19 86.18 6.95
CA HIS A 5 6.39 85.34 6.88
C HIS A 5 6.26 84.12 7.79
N ALA A 6 5.80 84.29 9.03
CA ALA A 6 5.61 83.18 9.96
C ALA A 6 4.65 82.10 9.40
N VAL A 7 3.57 82.53 8.73
CA VAL A 7 2.64 81.60 8.07
C VAL A 7 3.30 80.89 6.88
N MET A 8 4.08 81.61 6.07
CA MET A 8 4.77 81.02 4.92
C MET A 8 5.82 79.99 5.36
N ASP A 9 6.56 80.28 6.41
CA ASP A 9 7.57 79.37 6.99
C ASP A 9 6.88 78.11 7.54
N GLU A 10 5.74 78.23 8.21
CA GLU A 10 5.02 77.05 8.71
C GLU A 10 4.38 76.20 7.60
N VAL A 11 3.82 76.83 6.56
CA VAL A 11 3.27 76.10 5.40
C VAL A 11 4.33 75.26 4.70
N GLN A 12 5.57 75.75 4.63
CA GLN A 12 6.70 75.00 4.07
C GLN A 12 7.08 73.74 4.86
N THR A 13 6.62 73.61 6.12
CA THR A 13 6.83 72.40 6.94
C THR A 13 5.75 71.33 6.77
N LYS A 14 4.62 71.65 6.11
CA LYS A 14 3.53 70.70 5.89
C LYS A 14 3.81 69.82 4.66
N ALA A 15 3.23 68.63 4.62
CA ALA A 15 3.31 67.75 3.46
C ALA A 15 2.50 68.32 2.27
N PRO A 16 2.88 68.02 1.01
CA PRO A 16 2.07 68.36 -0.16
C PRO A 16 0.64 67.83 -0.03
N LEU A 17 -0.35 68.61 -0.44
CA LEU A 17 -1.75 68.17 -0.42
C LEU A 17 -1.99 67.01 -1.38
N ASP A 18 -1.33 67.06 -2.53
CA ASP A 18 -1.45 66.05 -3.57
C ASP A 18 -0.29 65.06 -3.46
N SER A 19 -0.63 63.77 -3.27
CA SER A 19 0.34 62.66 -3.15
C SER A 19 1.51 62.92 -2.18
N PRO A 20 1.24 63.22 -0.89
CA PRO A 20 2.30 63.36 0.10
C PRO A 20 3.14 62.07 0.23
N VAL A 21 4.45 62.22 0.39
CA VAL A 21 5.33 61.12 0.80
C VAL A 21 5.30 61.01 2.32
N PHE A 22 4.83 59.89 2.86
CA PHE A 22 4.87 59.63 4.29
C PHE A 22 6.23 59.05 4.71
N THR A 23 6.81 59.58 5.78
CA THR A 23 8.04 59.07 6.40
C THR A 23 7.78 58.72 7.88
N GLY A 24 8.60 57.84 8.47
CA GLY A 24 8.42 57.39 9.85
C GLY A 24 7.23 56.44 10.02
N THR A 25 6.42 56.66 11.07
CA THR A 25 5.23 55.84 11.41
C THR A 25 3.96 56.70 11.37
N PRO A 26 3.43 57.03 10.18
CA PRO A 26 2.20 57.81 10.06
C PRO A 26 1.03 57.06 10.70
N THR A 27 0.23 57.77 11.47
CA THR A 27 -0.98 57.23 12.11
C THR A 27 -2.22 57.72 11.37
N THR A 28 -3.18 56.84 11.11
CA THR A 28 -4.51 57.21 10.61
C THR A 28 -5.57 56.61 11.53
N PRO A 29 -6.76 57.23 11.65
CA PRO A 29 -7.89 56.62 12.35
C PRO A 29 -8.21 55.23 11.75
N THR A 30 -8.49 54.26 12.61
CA THR A 30 -8.84 52.89 12.20
C THR A 30 -10.25 52.89 11.58
N PRO A 31 -10.40 52.47 10.30
CA PRO A 31 -11.71 52.36 9.68
C PRO A 31 -12.63 51.35 10.40
N PRO A 32 -13.96 51.47 10.25
CA PRO A 32 -14.90 50.46 10.73
C PRO A 32 -14.79 49.16 9.91
N ASP A 33 -15.21 48.03 10.50
CA ASP A 33 -15.00 46.68 9.93
C ASP A 33 -15.68 46.45 8.57
N ASP A 34 -16.74 47.19 8.30
CA ASP A 34 -17.54 47.14 7.07
C ASP A 34 -17.07 48.13 6.00
N ALA A 35 -15.97 48.85 6.23
CA ALA A 35 -15.44 49.81 5.26
C ALA A 35 -15.15 49.16 3.89
N LYS A 36 -15.76 49.71 2.84
CA LYS A 36 -15.56 49.32 1.42
C LYS A 36 -15.12 50.48 0.52
N GLY A 37 -14.86 51.65 1.10
CA GLY A 37 -14.53 52.88 0.38
C GLY A 37 -13.04 53.04 0.13
N LEU A 38 -12.64 54.23 -0.30
CA LEU A 38 -11.26 54.62 -0.52
C LEU A 38 -10.56 55.12 0.76
N GLN A 39 -10.97 54.65 1.95
CA GLN A 39 -10.32 55.03 3.20
C GLN A 39 -8.90 54.44 3.27
N THR A 40 -7.98 55.13 3.94
CA THR A 40 -6.64 54.60 4.19
C THR A 40 -6.71 53.41 5.15
N ALA A 41 -6.31 52.23 4.66
CA ALA A 41 -6.14 51.05 5.52
C ALA A 41 -4.89 51.21 6.39
N ASN A 42 -5.04 51.01 7.70
CA ASN A 42 -3.92 50.99 8.63
C ASN A 42 -3.63 49.55 9.11
N ALA A 43 -2.49 49.38 9.81
CA ALA A 43 -2.07 48.06 10.26
C ALA A 43 -3.05 47.40 11.23
N GLU A 44 -3.76 48.17 12.05
CA GLU A 44 -4.75 47.64 12.99
C GLU A 44 -5.96 47.05 12.26
N PHE A 45 -6.50 47.78 11.28
CA PHE A 45 -7.61 47.33 10.44
C PHE A 45 -7.29 46.03 9.71
N VAL A 46 -6.12 45.95 9.07
CA VAL A 46 -5.67 44.74 8.35
C VAL A 46 -5.50 43.56 9.30
N ARG A 47 -4.83 43.75 10.45
CA ARG A 47 -4.68 42.67 11.44
C ARG A 47 -6.03 42.19 11.96
N LYS A 48 -6.97 43.11 12.21
CA LYS A 48 -8.32 42.76 12.70
C LYS A 48 -9.09 41.94 11.67
N LEU A 49 -9.05 42.30 10.39
CA LEU A 49 -9.72 41.52 9.35
C LEU A 49 -9.08 40.16 9.11
N ILE A 50 -7.74 40.04 9.19
CA ILE A 50 -7.06 38.75 9.14
C ILE A 50 -7.42 37.90 10.36
N ALA A 51 -7.45 38.50 11.56
CA ALA A 51 -7.86 37.80 12.77
C ALA A 51 -9.34 37.39 12.73
N ALA A 52 -10.22 38.18 12.11
CA ALA A 52 -11.60 37.78 11.88
C ALA A 52 -11.65 36.63 10.86
N LEU A 53 -10.89 36.70 9.77
CA LEU A 53 -10.81 35.63 8.77
C LEU A 53 -10.27 34.32 9.37
N VAL A 54 -9.19 34.37 10.15
CA VAL A 54 -8.54 33.21 10.78
C VAL A 54 -9.33 32.74 12.01
N GLY A 55 -9.85 33.66 12.81
CA GLY A 55 -10.66 33.41 14.01
C GLY A 55 -12.11 33.03 13.71
N SER A 56 -12.55 33.10 12.46
CA SER A 56 -13.75 32.40 11.97
C SER A 56 -13.49 30.91 11.69
N VAL A 57 -12.23 30.47 11.78
CA VAL A 57 -11.78 29.12 11.46
C VAL A 57 -11.23 28.33 12.68
N PRO A 58 -11.55 28.60 13.97
CA PRO A 58 -11.05 27.74 15.05
C PRO A 58 -11.68 26.34 14.97
N GLU A 59 -13.00 26.25 14.84
CA GLU A 59 -13.72 24.96 14.70
C GLU A 59 -13.38 24.26 13.38
N SER A 60 -13.22 25.01 12.29
CA SER A 60 -12.92 24.40 10.99
C SER A 60 -11.44 24.05 10.82
N LEU A 61 -10.51 24.74 11.48
CA LEU A 61 -9.11 24.31 11.54
C LEU A 61 -8.97 23.08 12.45
N ASP A 62 -9.75 23.01 13.53
CA ASP A 62 -9.85 21.81 14.37
C ASP A 62 -10.35 20.61 13.55
N THR A 63 -11.44 20.76 12.79
CA THR A 63 -11.92 19.67 11.91
C THR A 63 -10.94 19.27 10.80
N LEU A 64 -10.15 20.21 10.24
CA LEU A 64 -9.11 19.89 9.27
C LEU A 64 -7.90 19.20 9.91
N GLN A 65 -7.53 19.59 11.14
CA GLN A 65 -6.49 18.94 11.93
C GLN A 65 -6.93 17.52 12.33
N GLU A 66 -8.16 17.37 12.83
CA GLU A 66 -8.78 16.08 13.12
C GLU A 66 -8.82 15.18 11.89
N LEU A 67 -9.17 15.71 10.71
CA LEU A 67 -9.16 14.93 9.47
C LEU A 67 -7.75 14.55 9.04
N ALA A 68 -6.78 15.45 9.14
CA ALA A 68 -5.38 15.17 8.82
C ALA A 68 -4.81 14.08 9.74
N ASP A 69 -5.10 14.18 11.04
CA ASP A 69 -4.73 13.17 12.03
C ASP A 69 -5.45 11.83 11.80
N ALA A 70 -6.76 11.86 11.45
CA ALA A 70 -7.53 10.68 11.09
C ALA A 70 -7.01 9.98 9.82
N LEU A 71 -6.42 10.74 8.90
CA LEU A 71 -5.73 10.24 7.70
C LEU A 71 -4.24 9.92 7.95
N GLY A 72 -3.77 10.05 9.19
CA GLY A 72 -2.42 9.68 9.60
C GLY A 72 -1.33 10.64 9.13
N ASN A 73 -1.69 11.89 8.80
CA ASN A 73 -0.77 12.89 8.25
C ASN A 73 0.03 12.36 7.04
N ASP A 74 -0.58 11.48 6.24
CA ASP A 74 0.10 10.81 5.13
C ASP A 74 0.03 11.67 3.85
N PRO A 75 1.15 12.27 3.39
CA PRO A 75 1.18 13.06 2.17
C PRO A 75 0.90 12.22 0.91
N ASN A 76 1.01 10.90 1.01
CA ASN A 76 0.73 9.95 -0.06
C ASN A 76 -0.41 9.00 0.32
N PHE A 77 -1.37 9.43 1.15
CA PHE A 77 -2.47 8.60 1.67
C PHE A 77 -3.08 7.68 0.60
N ALA A 78 -3.43 8.23 -0.56
CA ALA A 78 -4.01 7.45 -1.66
C ALA A 78 -3.07 6.33 -2.16
N THR A 79 -1.77 6.61 -2.30
CA THR A 79 -0.77 5.61 -2.69
C THR A 79 -0.61 4.55 -1.61
N THR A 80 -0.59 4.94 -0.34
CA THR A 80 -0.50 4.03 0.81
C THR A 80 -1.69 3.09 0.85
N ILE A 81 -2.92 3.60 0.79
CA ILE A 81 -4.15 2.79 0.72
C ILE A 81 -4.11 1.87 -0.51
N THR A 82 -3.68 2.39 -1.67
CA THR A 82 -3.60 1.60 -2.91
C THR A 82 -2.63 0.43 -2.78
N ASN A 83 -1.43 0.65 -2.23
CA ASN A 83 -0.45 -0.42 -2.01
C ASN A 83 -0.96 -1.46 -0.99
N MET A 84 -1.68 -1.01 0.05
CA MET A 84 -2.30 -1.90 1.03
C MET A 84 -3.40 -2.78 0.44
N ILE A 85 -4.18 -2.25 -0.52
CA ILE A 85 -5.21 -3.02 -1.24
C ILE A 85 -4.58 -3.93 -2.29
N ALA A 86 -3.54 -3.47 -2.99
CA ALA A 86 -2.85 -4.22 -4.03
C ALA A 86 -2.21 -5.53 -3.51
N GLY A 87 -1.87 -5.59 -2.22
CA GLY A 87 -1.39 -6.81 -1.57
C GLY A 87 -2.49 -7.79 -1.12
N LYS A 88 -3.77 -7.45 -1.28
CA LYS A 88 -4.88 -8.34 -0.90
C LYS A 88 -5.12 -9.37 -2.00
N GLN A 89 -5.26 -10.63 -1.59
CA GLN A 89 -5.71 -11.68 -2.47
C GLN A 89 -7.21 -11.50 -2.77
N PRO A 90 -7.66 -11.78 -4.00
CA PRO A 90 -9.08 -11.71 -4.32
C PRO A 90 -9.90 -12.66 -3.44
N LEU A 91 -11.16 -12.28 -3.17
CA LEU A 91 -12.05 -12.92 -2.18
C LEU A 91 -12.38 -14.41 -2.44
N ASP A 92 -12.04 -14.94 -3.60
CA ASP A 92 -12.38 -16.32 -3.99
C ASP A 92 -11.48 -17.36 -3.30
N ASP A 93 -12.11 -18.35 -2.67
CA ASP A 93 -11.44 -19.38 -1.85
C ASP A 93 -10.61 -20.35 -2.68
N THR A 94 -11.08 -20.67 -3.88
CA THR A 94 -10.32 -21.54 -4.78
C THR A 94 -9.08 -20.81 -5.26
N LEU A 95 -9.24 -19.56 -5.66
CA LEU A 95 -8.14 -18.73 -6.12
C LEU A 95 -7.11 -18.48 -5.01
N THR A 96 -7.59 -18.37 -3.77
CA THR A 96 -6.76 -18.28 -2.58
C THR A 96 -5.99 -19.57 -2.29
N ALA A 97 -6.64 -20.71 -2.45
CA ALA A 97 -6.00 -22.00 -2.25
C ALA A 97 -4.94 -22.27 -3.32
N LEU A 98 -5.17 -21.81 -4.54
CA LEU A 98 -4.27 -22.04 -5.66
C LEU A 98 -3.04 -21.12 -5.62
N SER A 99 -3.21 -19.84 -5.28
CA SER A 99 -2.16 -18.81 -5.36
C SER A 99 -0.93 -19.12 -4.51
N GLY A 100 -1.08 -19.88 -3.42
CA GLY A 100 0.00 -20.24 -2.50
C GLY A 100 0.64 -21.61 -2.75
N LYS A 101 0.21 -22.35 -3.78
CA LYS A 101 0.66 -23.75 -3.99
C LYS A 101 1.90 -23.84 -4.87
N SER A 102 2.83 -24.69 -4.45
CA SER A 102 3.85 -25.23 -5.34
C SER A 102 3.21 -26.10 -6.42
N ILE A 103 3.95 -26.40 -7.49
CA ILE A 103 3.48 -27.27 -8.58
C ILE A 103 3.00 -28.63 -8.04
N GLU A 104 3.73 -29.18 -7.08
CA GLU A 104 3.38 -30.46 -6.48
C GLU A 104 2.09 -30.39 -5.67
N GLY A 105 1.94 -29.35 -4.85
CA GLY A 105 0.72 -29.12 -4.08
C GLY A 105 -0.50 -28.81 -4.96
N LEU A 106 -0.29 -28.24 -6.15
CA LEU A 106 -1.35 -28.02 -7.14
C LEU A 106 -1.85 -29.35 -7.74
N ILE A 107 -0.93 -30.25 -8.10
CA ILE A 107 -1.25 -31.58 -8.64
C ILE A 107 -2.07 -32.38 -7.64
N GLU A 108 -1.72 -32.28 -6.36
CA GLU A 108 -2.48 -32.89 -5.28
C GLU A 108 -3.84 -32.23 -5.09
N TYR A 109 -3.91 -30.90 -5.03
CA TYR A 109 -5.15 -30.15 -4.81
C TYR A 109 -6.22 -30.39 -5.88
N VAL A 110 -5.81 -30.58 -7.14
CA VAL A 110 -6.72 -30.88 -8.26
C VAL A 110 -6.96 -32.40 -8.39
N GLY A 111 -6.30 -33.23 -7.57
CA GLY A 111 -6.47 -34.68 -7.59
C GLY A 111 -5.84 -35.38 -8.80
N LEU A 112 -4.82 -34.78 -9.43
CA LEU A 112 -4.21 -35.29 -10.67
C LEU A 112 -3.16 -36.37 -10.44
N ARG A 113 -2.68 -36.54 -9.20
CA ARG A 113 -1.60 -37.49 -8.88
C ARG A 113 -1.88 -38.90 -9.38
N SER A 114 -3.05 -39.46 -9.02
CA SER A 114 -3.42 -40.84 -9.40
C SER A 114 -3.49 -41.03 -10.92
N THR A 115 -3.93 -40.01 -11.65
CA THR A 115 -4.02 -40.04 -13.11
C THR A 115 -2.64 -40.05 -13.75
N ILE A 116 -1.71 -39.23 -13.22
CA ILE A 116 -0.32 -39.19 -13.68
C ILE A 116 0.35 -40.56 -13.46
N ASP A 117 0.19 -41.16 -12.29
CA ASP A 117 0.81 -42.45 -11.95
C ASP A 117 0.29 -43.58 -12.85
N LYS A 118 -1.03 -43.61 -13.11
CA LYS A 118 -1.65 -44.59 -14.02
C LYS A 118 -1.17 -44.41 -15.47
N ALA A 119 -1.05 -43.18 -15.93
CA ALA A 119 -0.57 -42.88 -17.28
C ALA A 119 0.91 -43.25 -17.45
N ALA A 120 1.75 -42.97 -16.45
CA ALA A 120 3.15 -43.38 -16.44
C ALA A 120 3.30 -44.91 -16.54
N GLY A 121 2.42 -45.67 -15.88
CA GLY A 121 2.40 -47.13 -15.97
C GLY A 121 1.87 -47.70 -17.30
N ALA A 122 1.06 -46.93 -18.05
CA ALA A 122 0.49 -47.36 -19.33
C ALA A 122 1.40 -47.09 -20.53
N LEU A 123 2.40 -46.21 -20.38
CA LEU A 123 3.35 -45.86 -21.42
C LEU A 123 4.54 -46.82 -21.41
N PRO A 124 4.83 -47.54 -22.52
CA PRO A 124 6.02 -48.37 -22.60
C PRO A 124 7.26 -47.47 -22.57
N ALA A 125 8.28 -47.84 -21.79
CA ALA A 125 9.47 -47.03 -21.45
C ALA A 125 10.33 -46.55 -22.64
N GLY A 126 9.92 -46.80 -23.90
CA GLY A 126 10.66 -46.45 -25.11
C GLY A 126 9.81 -46.25 -26.37
N GLY A 127 8.51 -45.94 -26.26
CA GLY A 127 7.71 -45.52 -27.42
C GLY A 127 7.63 -46.54 -28.57
N THR A 128 7.06 -47.71 -28.33
CA THR A 128 6.39 -48.55 -29.35
C THR A 128 5.29 -49.35 -28.66
N ALA A 129 4.11 -49.43 -29.28
CA ALA A 129 2.92 -50.01 -28.66
C ALA A 129 3.00 -51.53 -28.46
N VAL A 130 2.16 -52.03 -27.54
CA VAL A 130 1.76 -53.45 -27.33
C VAL A 130 2.66 -54.30 -26.41
N ALA A 131 2.40 -54.28 -25.10
CA ALA A 131 2.71 -55.44 -24.24
C ALA A 131 2.00 -55.48 -22.87
N ALA A 132 1.39 -54.42 -22.35
CA ALA A 132 0.91 -54.44 -20.96
C ALA A 132 -0.46 -55.14 -20.72
N ASN A 133 -1.30 -55.34 -21.74
CA ASN A 133 -2.59 -56.03 -21.59
C ASN A 133 -2.59 -57.53 -21.98
N ARG A 134 -1.42 -58.19 -22.03
CA ARG A 134 -1.30 -59.61 -22.41
C ARG A 134 -0.52 -60.50 -21.44
N LEU A 135 -0.42 -60.14 -20.16
CA LEU A 135 0.13 -61.06 -19.15
C LEU A 135 -0.88 -61.54 -18.09
N ALA A 136 -2.11 -61.01 -18.09
CA ALA A 136 -3.18 -61.46 -17.19
C ALA A 136 -3.90 -62.76 -17.66
N SER A 137 -3.34 -63.50 -18.61
CA SER A 137 -4.00 -64.70 -19.13
C SER A 137 -3.00 -65.81 -19.44
N ARG A 138 -2.98 -66.80 -18.52
CA ARG A 138 -2.62 -68.24 -18.67
C ARG A 138 -1.26 -68.70 -18.13
N GLY A 139 -1.29 -69.17 -16.87
CA GLY A 139 -0.73 -70.48 -16.50
C GLY A 139 0.60 -70.50 -15.71
N ALA A 140 0.47 -70.79 -14.41
CA ALA A 140 1.40 -71.42 -13.46
C ALA A 140 2.94 -71.37 -13.72
N LEU A 141 3.67 -70.78 -12.77
CA LEU A 141 5.12 -71.00 -12.58
C LEU A 141 5.34 -71.65 -11.20
N PRO A 142 6.03 -72.81 -11.10
CA PRO A 142 6.18 -73.56 -9.86
C PRO A 142 7.24 -72.94 -8.92
N ALA A 143 7.02 -73.06 -7.61
CA ALA A 143 7.86 -72.45 -6.57
C ALA A 143 9.20 -73.20 -6.37
N LEU A 144 10.28 -72.43 -6.23
CA LEU A 144 11.65 -72.90 -6.00
C LEU A 144 11.93 -73.03 -4.49
N THR A 145 11.90 -74.25 -3.95
CA THR A 145 12.34 -74.54 -2.56
C THR A 145 13.66 -75.30 -2.57
N GLY A 146 14.76 -74.63 -2.20
CA GLY A 146 16.06 -75.24 -1.94
C GLY A 146 16.66 -74.66 -0.66
N THR A 147 16.90 -75.50 0.34
CA THR A 147 17.50 -75.18 1.65
C THR A 147 19.01 -74.93 1.52
N THR A 148 19.52 -73.87 2.13
CA THR A 148 20.94 -73.52 2.18
C THR A 148 21.72 -74.50 3.07
N ARG A 149 22.64 -75.24 2.45
CA ARG A 149 23.59 -76.16 3.07
C ARG A 149 24.72 -75.36 3.75
N GLY A 150 24.77 -75.38 5.09
CA GLY A 150 25.85 -74.76 5.87
C GLY A 150 25.99 -75.42 7.23
N SER A 151 27.17 -76.02 7.44
CA SER A 151 27.84 -76.35 8.72
C SER A 151 26.97 -76.88 9.87
N ASP A 152 26.98 -78.21 10.09
CA ASP A 152 27.50 -78.80 11.34
C ASP A 152 27.27 -80.33 11.38
N GLY A 153 28.36 -81.08 11.24
CA GLY A 153 28.73 -82.17 12.16
C GLY A 153 27.88 -83.45 12.30
N GLY A 154 26.92 -83.77 11.43
CA GLY A 154 26.14 -85.02 11.54
C GLY A 154 26.62 -86.15 10.63
N LEU A 155 27.53 -87.00 11.10
CA LEU A 155 27.82 -88.32 10.52
C LEU A 155 26.58 -89.22 10.64
N ILE A 156 25.95 -89.61 9.53
CA ILE A 156 25.13 -90.82 9.47
C ILE A 156 25.91 -91.84 8.65
N MET A 157 26.75 -92.58 9.37
CA MET A 157 27.28 -93.89 8.99
C MET A 157 26.30 -94.97 9.47
N GLY A 158 26.08 -96.01 8.66
CA GLY A 158 25.32 -97.23 8.99
C GLY A 158 24.54 -97.74 7.78
N GLU A 159 25.20 -98.45 6.85
CA GLU A 159 25.22 -99.93 6.67
C GLU A 159 23.89 -100.54 6.22
N VAL A 160 23.80 -100.96 4.94
CA VAL A 160 24.16 -102.31 4.43
C VAL A 160 24.71 -102.19 3.01
#